data_AF-A0AA43JQW1-F1
#
_entry.id   AF-A0AA43JQW1-F1
#
_cell.length_a   1.000
_cell.length_b   1.000
_cell.length_c   1.000
_cell.angle_alpha   90.00
_cell.angle_beta   90.00
_cell.angle_gamma   90.00
#
_symmetry.space_group_name_H-M   'P 1'
#
loop_
_entity.id
_entity.type
_entity.pdbx_description
1 polymer ?
#
loop_
_entity_poly.entity_id
_entity_poly.type
_entity_poly.pdbx_seq_one_letter_code
_entity_poly.pdbx_strand_id
1 'polypeptide(L)'
;MSSFGIRAKLLLSFAALLSVMVAAGLYELGHNDFLARQTTRIYDESLAVTRAALQTQSGILAMHRSMKDVVLAVDEHELNEALAQVEELESVVYQHLESARKSAKGEKATAMVDQTSRLFDQWRPIRSEVLSLVRSGKRAEAVAITKGKGARHVEVLLDQAQK
;
A
#
# COMPACT_ATOMS: atom_id res chain seq x y z
N MET A 1 6.09 -73.34 3.53
CA MET A 1 5.39 -72.09 3.94
C MET A 1 5.60 -71.93 5.44
N SER A 2 6.56 -71.11 5.86
CA SER A 2 6.93 -70.99 7.28
C SER A 2 5.76 -70.38 8.07
N SER A 3 5.22 -71.14 9.02
CA SER A 3 4.21 -70.64 9.95
C SER A 3 4.86 -69.65 10.90
N PHE A 4 4.86 -68.37 10.53
CA PHE A 4 5.28 -67.29 11.40
C PHE A 4 4.54 -67.39 12.73
N GLY A 5 5.29 -67.50 13.84
CA GLY A 5 4.71 -67.53 15.18
C GLY A 5 3.91 -66.27 15.47
N ILE A 6 2.88 -66.37 16.30
CA ILE A 6 1.95 -65.27 16.63
C ILE A 6 2.71 -64.00 17.08
N ARG A 7 3.80 -64.16 17.84
CA ARG A 7 4.70 -63.07 18.26
C ARG A 7 5.30 -62.30 17.08
N ALA A 8 5.74 -63.01 16.05
CA ALA A 8 6.36 -62.40 14.89
C ALA A 8 5.32 -61.65 14.02
N LYS A 9 4.08 -62.16 13.94
CA LYS A 9 2.97 -61.45 13.27
C LYS A 9 2.62 -60.14 14.00
N LEU A 10 2.53 -60.17 15.34
CA LEU A 10 2.27 -58.99 16.17
C LEU A 10 3.39 -57.94 16.02
N LEU A 11 4.65 -58.35 16.07
CA LEU A 11 5.79 -57.44 15.87
C LEU A 11 5.80 -56.83 14.47
N LEU A 12 5.46 -57.61 13.44
CA LEU A 12 5.42 -57.11 12.06
C LEU A 12 4.30 -56.07 11.88
N SER A 13 3.11 -56.32 12.42
CA SER A 13 2.01 -55.35 12.37
C SER A 13 2.32 -54.07 13.15
N PHE A 14 2.97 -54.20 14.30
CA PHE A 14 3.35 -53.06 15.11
C PHE A 14 4.45 -52.23 14.42
N ALA A 15 5.45 -52.90 13.85
CA ALA A 15 6.50 -52.24 13.08
C ALA A 15 5.93 -51.52 11.85
N ALA A 16 4.98 -52.14 11.13
CA ALA A 16 4.32 -51.51 9.98
C ALA A 16 3.53 -50.25 10.39
N LEU A 17 2.76 -50.31 11.48
CA LEU A 17 2.07 -49.15 12.06
C LEU A 17 3.06 -48.02 12.41
N LEU A 18 4.17 -48.38 13.06
CA LEU A 18 5.20 -47.43 13.48
C LEU A 18 5.90 -46.78 12.28
N SER A 19 6.17 -47.55 11.22
CA SER A 19 6.73 -47.04 9.97
C SER A 19 5.79 -46.04 9.27
N VAL A 20 4.48 -46.33 9.22
CA VAL A 20 3.50 -45.39 8.65
C VAL A 20 3.44 -44.10 9.47
N MET A 21 3.48 -44.20 10.80
CA MET A 21 3.45 -43.05 11.69
C MET A 21 4.71 -42.17 11.54
N VAL A 22 5.90 -42.78 11.40
CA VAL A 22 7.15 -42.05 11.13
C VAL A 22 7.11 -41.39 9.75
N ALA A 23 6.63 -42.08 8.72
CA ALA A 23 6.51 -41.53 7.38
C ALA A 23 5.54 -40.33 7.34
N ALA A 24 4.41 -40.42 8.04
CA ALA A 24 3.46 -39.32 8.18
C ALA A 24 4.09 -38.10 8.89
N GLY A 25 4.80 -38.32 10.00
CA GLY A 25 5.48 -37.23 10.73
C GLY A 25 6.57 -36.55 9.90
N LEU A 26 7.36 -37.31 9.13
CA LEU A 26 8.36 -36.75 8.22
C LEU A 26 7.73 -35.94 7.08
N TYR A 27 6.59 -36.39 6.56
CA TYR A 27 5.83 -35.67 5.53
C TYR A 27 5.27 -34.34 6.06
N GLU A 28 4.70 -34.34 7.27
CA GLU A 28 4.17 -33.14 7.92
C GLU A 28 5.26 -32.09 8.17
N LEU A 29 6.44 -32.49 8.63
CA LEU A 29 7.57 -31.58 8.84
C LEU A 29 8.01 -30.88 7.53
N GLY A 30 8.02 -31.60 6.41
CA GLY A 30 8.36 -31.02 5.11
C GLY A 30 7.27 -30.10 4.53
N HIS A 31 5.99 -30.41 4.78
CA HIS A 31 4.86 -29.64 4.27
C HIS A 31 4.59 -28.35 5.05
N ASN A 32 4.85 -28.35 6.36
CA ASN A 32 4.58 -27.20 7.22
C ASN A 32 5.47 -25.99 6.88
N ASP A 33 6.73 -26.23 6.50
CA ASP A 33 7.65 -25.17 6.04
C ASP A 33 7.23 -24.56 4.70
N PHE A 34 6.51 -25.31 3.86
CA PHE A 34 5.97 -24.79 2.60
C PHE A 34 4.76 -23.89 2.86
N LEU A 35 3.81 -24.36 3.68
CA LEU A 35 2.64 -23.58 4.07
C LEU A 35 3.01 -22.32 4.86
N ALA A 36 3.97 -22.42 5.80
CA ALA A 36 4.47 -21.28 6.55
C ALA A 36 5.07 -20.24 5.60
N ARG A 37 5.94 -20.65 4.65
CA ARG A 37 6.55 -19.72 3.69
C ARG A 37 5.53 -19.06 2.76
N GLN A 38 4.51 -19.79 2.30
CA GLN A 38 3.47 -19.20 1.46
C GLN A 38 2.57 -18.23 2.25
N THR A 39 2.22 -18.59 3.48
CA THR A 39 1.39 -17.75 4.36
C THR A 39 2.12 -16.46 4.74
N THR A 40 3.38 -16.55 5.16
CA THR A 40 4.21 -15.38 5.48
C THR A 40 4.39 -14.48 4.27
N ARG A 41 4.63 -15.05 3.08
CA ARG A 41 4.79 -14.27 1.84
C ARG A 41 3.52 -13.49 1.49
N ILE A 42 2.36 -14.13 1.54
CA ILE A 42 1.07 -13.47 1.27
C ILE A 42 0.84 -12.36 2.30
N TYR A 43 1.05 -12.66 3.58
CA TYR A 43 0.78 -11.71 4.66
C TYR A 43 1.71 -10.50 4.61
N ASP A 44 3.02 -10.70 4.48
CA ASP A 44 3.99 -9.60 4.52
C ASP A 44 3.96 -8.76 3.23
N GLU A 45 3.82 -9.39 2.07
CA GLU A 45 3.75 -8.66 0.79
C GLU A 45 2.43 -7.88 0.67
N SER A 46 1.28 -8.48 1.03
CA SER A 46 0.00 -7.76 0.96
C SER A 46 -0.08 -6.63 1.99
N LEU A 47 0.38 -6.87 3.22
CA LEU A 47 0.33 -5.89 4.29
C LEU A 47 1.24 -4.69 4.02
N ALA A 48 2.45 -4.90 3.50
CA ALA A 48 3.36 -3.80 3.15
C ALA A 48 2.76 -2.90 2.07
N VAL A 49 2.17 -3.50 1.02
CA VAL A 49 1.51 -2.76 -0.06
C VAL A 49 0.29 -2.00 0.46
N THR A 50 -0.58 -2.64 1.26
CA THR A 50 -1.76 -1.98 1.84
C THR A 50 -1.37 -0.84 2.76
N ARG A 51 -0.36 -1.01 3.61
CA ARG A 51 0.11 0.07 4.49
C ARG A 51 0.62 1.26 3.69
N ALA A 52 1.44 1.01 2.68
CA ALA A 52 1.97 2.08 1.85
C ALA A 52 0.87 2.82 1.09
N ALA A 53 -0.11 2.10 0.54
CA ALA A 53 -1.28 2.68 -0.12
C ALA A 53 -2.11 3.57 0.83
N LEU A 54 -2.39 3.10 2.05
CA LEU A 54 -3.11 3.86 3.07
C LEU A 54 -2.36 5.13 3.49
N GLN A 55 -1.03 5.04 3.64
CA GLN A 55 -0.19 6.18 3.98
C GLN A 55 -0.17 7.22 2.85
N THR A 56 -0.02 6.78 1.60
CA THR A 56 -0.14 7.66 0.42
C THR A 56 -1.52 8.33 0.36
N GLN A 57 -2.61 7.58 0.55
CA GLN A 57 -3.97 8.14 0.58
C GLN A 57 -4.14 9.18 1.69
N SER A 58 -3.68 8.88 2.90
CA SER A 58 -3.72 9.81 4.04
C SER A 58 -2.96 11.11 3.73
N GLY A 59 -1.76 11.00 3.17
CA GLY A 59 -0.95 12.14 2.77
C GLY A 59 -1.63 12.99 1.69
N ILE A 60 -2.20 12.37 0.65
CA ILE A 60 -2.95 13.08 -0.41
C ILE A 60 -4.16 13.83 0.16
N LEU A 61 -4.92 13.21 1.07
CA LEU A 61 -6.06 13.84 1.72
C LEU A 61 -5.63 15.02 2.60
N ALA A 62 -4.56 14.86 3.37
CA ALA A 62 -3.98 15.93 4.17
C ALA A 62 -3.53 17.10 3.28
N MET A 63 -2.82 16.82 2.18
CA MET A 63 -2.42 17.85 1.22
C MET A 63 -3.61 18.57 0.62
N HIS A 64 -4.67 17.83 0.23
CA HIS A 64 -5.85 18.44 -0.36
C HIS A 64 -6.59 19.33 0.64
N ARG A 65 -6.56 18.97 1.93
CA ARG A 65 -7.02 19.84 3.01
C ARG A 65 -6.14 21.09 3.14
N SER A 66 -4.81 20.97 3.17
CA SER A 66 -3.91 22.14 3.26
C SER A 66 -4.03 23.07 2.06
N MET A 67 -4.36 22.55 0.87
CA MET A 67 -4.69 23.38 -0.29
C MET A 67 -5.97 24.21 -0.11
N LYS A 68 -6.87 23.82 0.81
CA LYS A 68 -8.00 24.67 1.21
C LYS A 68 -7.52 25.81 2.09
N ASP A 69 -6.57 25.56 2.98
CA ASP A 69 -5.99 26.58 3.83
C ASP A 69 -5.24 27.63 2.96
N VAL A 70 -4.56 27.19 1.89
CA VAL A 70 -3.95 28.10 0.87
C VAL A 70 -4.96 29.07 0.26
N VAL A 71 -6.17 28.62 -0.09
CA VAL A 71 -7.19 29.51 -0.67
C VAL A 71 -7.97 30.32 0.36
N LEU A 72 -7.87 29.96 1.64
CA LEU A 72 -8.52 30.64 2.76
C LEU A 72 -7.60 31.63 3.48
N ALA A 73 -6.28 31.50 3.33
CA ALA A 73 -5.28 32.37 3.93
C ALA A 73 -5.62 33.85 3.69
N VAL A 74 -5.67 34.64 4.77
CA VAL A 74 -6.07 36.05 4.69
C VAL A 74 -4.89 36.96 4.39
N ASP A 75 -3.68 36.55 4.78
CA ASP A 75 -2.44 37.29 4.58
C ASP A 75 -1.28 36.42 4.06
N GLU A 76 -0.15 37.06 3.78
CA GLU A 76 1.06 36.38 3.26
C GLU A 76 1.70 35.44 4.28
N HIS A 77 1.52 35.68 5.58
CA HIS A 77 2.08 34.81 6.60
C HIS A 77 1.34 33.48 6.61
N GLU A 78 0.00 33.50 6.73
CA GLU A 78 -0.85 32.32 6.66
C GLU A 78 -0.68 31.57 5.32
N LEU A 79 -0.53 32.29 4.22
CA LEU A 79 -0.30 31.68 2.91
C LEU A 79 1.01 30.89 2.89
N ASN A 80 2.09 31.48 3.40
CA ASN A 80 3.40 30.82 3.43
C ASN A 80 3.41 29.62 4.39
N GLU A 81 2.71 29.69 5.53
CA GLU A 81 2.55 28.54 6.42
C GLU A 81 1.78 27.39 5.75
N ALA A 82 0.66 27.70 5.09
CA ALA A 82 -0.12 26.70 4.37
C ALA A 82 0.69 26.06 3.22
N LEU A 83 1.51 26.84 2.52
CA LEU A 83 2.39 26.34 1.46
C LEU A 83 3.51 25.45 2.00
N ALA A 84 4.16 25.84 3.10
CA ALA A 84 5.16 25.01 3.77
C ALA A 84 4.56 23.66 4.19
N GLN A 85 3.34 23.66 4.73
CA GLN A 85 2.64 22.42 5.07
C GLN A 85 2.35 21.54 3.85
N VAL A 86 1.96 22.14 2.72
CA VAL A 86 1.75 21.42 1.45
C VAL A 86 3.06 20.79 0.95
N GLU A 87 4.18 21.52 1.02
CA GLU A 87 5.50 21.02 0.61
C GLU A 87 5.99 19.88 1.50
N GLU A 88 5.82 19.99 2.82
CA GLU A 88 6.15 18.92 3.76
C GLU A 88 5.35 17.65 3.45
N LEU A 89 4.03 17.78 3.31
CA LEU A 89 3.16 16.65 3.00
C LEU A 89 3.44 16.06 1.62
N GLU A 90 3.83 16.88 0.64
CA GLU A 90 4.26 16.41 -0.69
C GLU A 90 5.49 15.51 -0.58
N SER A 91 6.50 15.93 0.19
CA SER A 91 7.69 15.12 0.47
C SER A 91 7.32 13.78 1.13
N VAL A 92 6.43 13.80 2.13
CA VAL A 92 5.95 12.60 2.81
C VAL A 92 5.24 11.65 1.84
N VAL A 93 4.38 12.16 0.94
CA VAL A 93 3.70 11.34 -0.06
C VAL A 93 4.70 10.68 -1.01
N TYR A 94 5.72 11.40 -1.49
CA TYR A 94 6.76 10.79 -2.33
C TYR A 94 7.56 9.72 -1.58
N GLN A 95 7.86 9.92 -0.30
CA GLN A 95 8.52 8.90 0.51
C GLN A 95 7.68 7.63 0.61
N HIS A 96 6.36 7.77 0.86
CA HIS A 96 5.45 6.62 0.88
C HIS A 96 5.35 5.91 -0.47
N LEU A 97 5.28 6.66 -1.57
CA LEU A 97 5.27 6.09 -2.93
C LEU A 97 6.57 5.34 -3.23
N GLU A 98 7.71 5.85 -2.79
CA GLU A 98 9.01 5.19 -2.97
C GLU A 98 9.12 3.92 -2.12
N SER A 99 8.64 3.95 -0.87
CA SER A 99 8.51 2.74 -0.05
C SER A 99 7.58 1.72 -0.71
N ALA A 100 6.43 2.15 -1.23
CA ALA A 100 5.49 1.29 -1.95
C ALA A 100 6.16 0.63 -3.17
N ARG A 101 6.92 1.40 -3.94
CA ARG A 101 7.67 0.93 -5.11
C ARG A 101 8.68 -0.16 -4.74
N LYS A 102 9.42 0.02 -3.64
CA LYS A 102 10.40 -0.97 -3.15
C LYS A 102 9.75 -2.25 -2.65
N SER A 103 8.54 -2.15 -2.09
CA SER A 103 7.79 -3.31 -1.58
C SER A 103 6.94 -4.00 -2.64
N ALA A 104 6.61 -3.32 -3.74
CA ALA A 104 5.79 -3.87 -4.82
C ALA A 104 6.50 -5.05 -5.49
N LYS A 105 5.81 -6.20 -5.51
CA LYS A 105 6.25 -7.40 -6.23
C LYS A 105 5.20 -7.81 -7.25
N GLY A 106 5.65 -8.08 -8.47
CA GLY A 106 4.78 -8.41 -9.59
C GLY A 106 4.29 -7.18 -10.36
N GLU A 107 3.98 -7.40 -11.65
CA GLU A 107 3.68 -6.35 -12.62
C GLU A 107 2.50 -5.48 -12.21
N LYS A 108 1.43 -6.08 -11.66
CA LYS A 108 0.23 -5.35 -11.23
C LYS A 108 0.55 -4.33 -10.13
N ALA A 109 1.27 -4.74 -9.09
CA ALA A 109 1.60 -3.87 -7.95
C ALA A 109 2.52 -2.72 -8.39
N THR A 110 3.53 -3.01 -9.22
CA THR A 110 4.42 -1.98 -9.77
C THR A 110 3.65 -0.98 -10.64
N ALA A 111 2.77 -1.46 -11.53
CA ALA A 111 1.97 -0.61 -12.40
C ALA A 111 1.02 0.31 -11.61
N MET A 112 0.43 -0.18 -10.51
CA MET A 112 -0.42 0.61 -9.62
C MET A 112 0.36 1.76 -8.95
N VAL A 113 1.54 1.46 -8.39
CA VAL A 113 2.40 2.48 -7.77
C VAL A 113 2.83 3.52 -8.80
N ASP A 114 3.25 3.09 -9.98
CA ASP A 114 3.65 3.97 -11.08
C ASP A 114 2.50 4.88 -11.55
N GLN A 115 1.30 4.32 -11.69
CA GLN A 115 0.13 5.09 -12.09
C GLN A 115 -0.24 6.12 -11.02
N THR A 116 -0.17 5.75 -9.74
CA THR A 116 -0.44 6.66 -8.62
C THR A 116 0.58 7.80 -8.59
N SER A 117 1.87 7.51 -8.75
CA SER A 117 2.93 8.54 -8.85
C SER A 117 2.66 9.50 -10.02
N ARG A 118 2.33 8.97 -11.21
CA ARG A 118 2.02 9.81 -12.38
C ARG A 118 0.80 10.70 -12.15
N LEU A 119 -0.28 10.17 -11.56
CA LEU A 119 -1.47 10.97 -11.25
C LEU A 119 -1.15 12.04 -10.20
N PHE A 120 -0.26 11.74 -9.25
CA PHE A 120 0.14 12.70 -8.23
C PHE A 120 0.96 13.84 -8.84
N ASP A 121 1.85 13.53 -9.76
CA ASP A 121 2.59 14.53 -10.56
C ASP A 121 1.64 15.42 -11.37
N GLN A 122 0.61 14.83 -11.98
CA GLN A 122 -0.40 15.57 -12.74
C GLN A 122 -1.27 16.49 -11.88
N TRP A 123 -1.34 16.27 -10.57
CA TRP A 123 -2.04 17.18 -9.66
C TRP A 123 -1.26 18.47 -9.40
N ARG A 124 0.08 18.40 -9.47
CA ARG A 124 0.99 19.54 -9.25
C ARG A 124 0.63 20.78 -10.09
N PRO A 125 0.44 20.72 -11.42
CA PRO A 125 0.06 21.90 -12.21
C PRO A 125 -1.28 22.49 -11.79
N ILE A 126 -2.23 21.67 -11.30
CA ILE A 126 -3.52 22.15 -10.79
C ILE A 126 -3.31 22.97 -9.50
N ARG A 127 -2.42 22.51 -8.61
CA ARG A 127 -2.03 23.25 -7.40
C ARG A 127 -1.28 24.55 -7.73
N SER A 128 -0.39 24.52 -8.71
CA SER A 128 0.32 25.71 -9.19
C SER A 128 -0.64 26.75 -9.78
N GLU A 129 -1.67 26.32 -10.52
CA GLU A 129 -2.74 27.18 -11.03
C GLU A 129 -3.50 27.86 -9.89
N VAL A 130 -3.90 27.11 -8.85
CA VAL A 130 -4.53 27.65 -7.64
C VAL A 130 -3.64 28.69 -6.97
N LEU A 131 -2.35 28.40 -6.78
CA LEU A 131 -1.40 29.33 -6.16
C LEU A 131 -1.25 30.63 -6.96
N SER A 132 -1.16 30.54 -8.28
CA SER A 132 -1.09 31.72 -9.16
C SER A 132 -2.33 32.60 -9.02
N LEU A 133 -3.52 32.00 -8.94
CA LEU A 133 -4.77 32.72 -8.74
C LEU A 133 -4.84 33.39 -7.37
N VAL A 134 -4.43 32.72 -6.30
CA VAL A 134 -4.37 33.30 -4.94
C VAL A 134 -3.45 34.52 -4.92
N ARG A 135 -2.22 34.40 -5.45
CA ARG A 135 -1.25 35.50 -5.54
C ARG A 135 -1.72 36.67 -6.41
N SER A 136 -2.59 36.40 -7.39
CA SER A 136 -3.18 37.43 -8.25
C SER A 136 -4.46 38.05 -7.66
N GLY A 137 -4.82 37.73 -6.42
CA GLY A 137 -6.04 38.22 -5.75
C GLY A 137 -7.33 37.55 -6.23
N LYS A 138 -7.26 36.57 -7.13
CA LYS A 138 -8.41 35.86 -7.74
C LYS A 138 -8.89 34.69 -6.87
N ARG A 139 -9.16 34.96 -5.58
CA ARG A 139 -9.51 33.90 -4.61
C ARG A 139 -10.75 33.11 -4.99
N ALA A 140 -11.79 33.73 -5.56
CA ALA A 140 -13.01 33.03 -5.97
C ALA A 140 -12.75 31.97 -7.05
N GLU A 141 -11.90 32.29 -8.03
CA GLU A 141 -11.48 31.34 -9.08
C GLU A 141 -10.63 30.22 -8.48
N ALA A 142 -9.69 30.54 -7.59
CA ALA A 142 -8.87 29.57 -6.88
C ALA A 142 -9.72 28.56 -6.09
N VAL A 143 -10.73 29.05 -5.36
CA VAL A 143 -11.70 28.22 -4.61
C VAL A 143 -12.49 27.31 -5.56
N ALA A 144 -12.94 27.83 -6.71
CA ALA A 144 -13.68 27.04 -7.69
C ALA A 144 -12.83 25.89 -8.26
N ILE A 145 -11.55 26.14 -8.55
CA ILE A 145 -10.62 25.10 -9.00
C ILE A 145 -10.41 24.06 -7.91
N THR A 146 -10.13 24.46 -6.66
CA THR A 146 -9.91 23.54 -5.54
C THR A 146 -11.15 22.65 -5.29
N LYS A 147 -12.35 23.23 -5.27
CA LYS A 147 -13.60 22.48 -5.07
C LYS A 147 -14.02 21.62 -6.27
N GLY A 148 -13.64 22.01 -7.48
CA GLY A 148 -14.09 21.37 -8.71
C GLY A 148 -13.02 20.47 -9.32
N LYS A 149 -12.06 21.06 -10.04
CA LYS A 149 -11.01 20.33 -10.77
C LYS A 149 -10.05 19.61 -9.81
N GLY A 150 -9.61 20.27 -8.75
CA GLY A 150 -8.72 19.72 -7.74
C GLY A 150 -9.35 18.53 -7.00
N ALA A 151 -10.56 18.69 -6.47
CA ALA A 151 -11.28 17.62 -5.78
C ALA A 151 -11.51 16.38 -6.68
N ARG A 152 -11.95 16.56 -7.93
CA ARG A 152 -12.12 15.45 -8.88
C ARG A 152 -10.81 14.72 -9.18
N HIS A 153 -9.71 15.46 -9.29
CA HIS A 153 -8.40 14.84 -9.50
C HIS A 153 -7.96 14.01 -8.29
N VAL A 154 -8.23 14.52 -7.08
CA VAL A 154 -7.99 13.77 -5.84
C VAL A 154 -8.86 12.52 -5.76
N GLU A 155 -10.13 12.57 -6.15
CA GLU A 155 -10.98 11.37 -6.22
C GLU A 155 -10.40 10.29 -7.15
N VAL A 156 -9.93 10.68 -8.34
CA VAL A 156 -9.26 9.77 -9.27
C VAL A 156 -7.98 9.19 -8.67
N LEU A 157 -7.19 10.00 -7.98
CA LEU A 157 -5.99 9.56 -7.26
C LEU A 157 -6.31 8.49 -6.20
N LEU A 158 -7.35 8.73 -5.41
CA LEU A 158 -7.75 7.84 -4.32
C LEU A 158 -8.34 6.53 -4.84
N ASP A 159 -9.13 6.56 -5.91
CA ASP A 159 -9.66 5.35 -6.55
C ASP A 159 -8.53 4.47 -7.11
N GLN A 160 -7.48 5.07 -7.70
CA GLN A 160 -6.36 4.30 -8.24
C GLN A 160 -5.46 3.73 -7.16
N ALA A 161 -5.30 4.42 -6.02
CA ALA A 161 -4.54 3.92 -4.88
C ALA A 161 -5.21 2.71 -4.18
N GLN A 162 -6.46 2.36 -4.55
CA GLN A 162 -7.26 1.30 -3.93
C GLN A 162 -7.37 0.00 -4.77
N LYS A 163 -6.87 -0.07 -6.01
CA LYS A 163 -7.11 -1.16 -6.98
C LYS A 163 -6.02 -2.25 -7.05
#